data_AF-A0A453BS89-F1
#
_entry.id   AF-A0A453BS89-F1
#
_cell.length_a   1.000
_cell.length_b   1.000
_cell.length_c   1.000
_cell.angle_alpha   90.00
_cell.angle_beta   90.00
_cell.angle_gamma   90.00
#
_symmetry.space_group_name_H-M   'P 1'
#
loop_
_entity.id
_entity.type
_entity.pdbx_description
1 polymer ?
#
loop_
_entity_poly.entity_id
_entity_poly.type
_entity_poly.pdbx_seq_one_letter_code
_entity_poly.pdbx_strand_id
1 'polypeptide(L)' 'MAWRASLSRNVKEIRFLFCQSSPASGPAREFVKKNYGDIKTRNPTLPVLIRECSGVQPQLWARYDEERG' A
#
# COMPACT_ATOMS: atom_id res chain seq x y z
N MET A 1 -9.67 3.84 -14.10
CA MET A 1 -9.16 2.86 -13.11
C MET A 1 -10.06 2.85 -11.87
N ALA A 2 -11.19 2.14 -11.91
CA ALA A 2 -12.25 2.20 -10.88
C ALA A 2 -11.87 1.59 -9.52
N TRP A 3 -10.90 0.67 -9.49
CA TRP A 3 -10.52 -0.06 -8.27
C TRP A 3 -9.92 0.85 -7.17
N ARG A 4 -9.21 1.92 -7.57
CA ARG A 4 -8.55 2.83 -6.61
C ARG A 4 -9.55 3.58 -5.73
N ALA A 5 -10.76 3.87 -6.22
CA ALA A 5 -11.78 4.58 -5.45
C ALA A 5 -12.61 3.67 -4.54
N SER A 6 -12.56 2.36 -4.75
CA SER A 6 -13.34 1.37 -4.00
C SER A 6 -12.55 0.70 -2.87
N LEU A 7 -11.27 1.03 -2.71
CA LEU A 7 -10.40 0.44 -1.69
C LEU A 7 -10.87 0.74 -0.27
N SER A 8 -11.31 1.97 -0.01
CA SER A 8 -11.78 2.43 1.30
C SER A 8 -13.05 1.75 1.81
N ARG A 9 -13.79 1.02 0.95
CA ARG A 9 -15.02 0.33 1.37
C ARG A 9 -14.72 -0.89 2.25
N ASN A 10 -13.72 -1.67 1.88
CA ASN A 10 -13.44 -2.97 2.53
C ASN A 10 -12.04 -3.02 3.16
N VAL A 11 -11.13 -2.13 2.76
CA VAL A 11 -9.75 -2.07 3.29
C VAL A 11 -9.66 -0.95 4.30
N LYS A 12 -9.15 -1.26 5.50
CA LYS A 12 -8.91 -0.29 6.58
C LYS A 12 -7.47 0.18 6.63
N GLU A 13 -6.51 -0.65 6.23
CA GLU A 13 -5.09 -0.26 6.21
C GLU A 13 -4.38 -0.97 5.07
N ILE A 14 -3.50 -0.25 4.38
CA ILE A 14 -2.55 -0.85 3.45
C ILE A 14 -1.15 -0.52 3.94
N ARG A 15 -0.29 -1.53 4.00
CA ARG A 15 1.10 -1.40 4.40
C ARG A 15 2.02 -2.00 3.35
N PHE A 16 2.90 -1.16 2.83
CA PHE A 16 3.97 -1.54 1.93
C PHE A 16 5.24 -1.76 2.74
N LEU A 17 5.82 -2.95 2.67
CA LEU A 17 7.15 -3.24 3.17
C LEU A 17 8.08 -3.47 1.98
N PHE A 18 9.16 -2.71 1.87
CA PHE A 18 10.16 -2.97 0.84
C PHE A 18 11.52 -2.40 1.24
N CYS A 19 12.58 -2.88 0.60
CA CYS A 19 13.92 -2.36 0.81
C CYS A 19 14.19 -1.10 -0.03
N GLN A 20 14.86 -0.11 0.57
CA GLN A 20 15.16 1.16 -0.11
C GLN A 20 16.25 1.00 -1.19
N SER A 21 17.20 0.08 -1.00
CA SER A 21 18.40 -0.07 -1.85
C SER A 21 18.47 -1.36 -2.65
N SER A 22 17.72 -2.40 -2.28
CA SER A 22 17.79 -3.69 -2.98
C SER A 22 17.23 -3.60 -4.41
N PRO A 23 17.85 -4.27 -5.40
CA PRO A 23 17.31 -4.36 -6.76
C PRO A 23 15.94 -5.05 -6.80
N ALA A 24 15.75 -6.06 -5.94
CA ALA A 24 14.53 -6.85 -5.88
C ALA A 24 13.28 -6.03 -5.48
N SER A 25 13.47 -4.95 -4.72
CA SER A 25 12.40 -4.03 -4.30
C SER A 25 12.22 -2.82 -5.24
N GLY A 26 12.99 -2.73 -6.32
CA GLY A 26 12.89 -1.65 -7.31
C GLY A 26 11.46 -1.44 -7.86
N PRO A 27 10.77 -2.49 -8.34
CA PRO A 27 9.41 -2.36 -8.86
C PRO A 27 8.39 -1.89 -7.82
N ALA A 28 8.49 -2.37 -6.58
CA ALA A 28 7.60 -1.97 -5.49
C ALA A 28 7.76 -0.48 -5.14
N ARG A 29 9.00 0.02 -5.11
CA ARG A 29 9.31 1.44 -4.89
C ARG A 29 8.74 2.33 -5.98
N GLU A 30 8.86 1.90 -7.24
CA GLU A 30 8.31 2.65 -8.38
C GLU A 30 6.77 2.67 -8.37
N PHE A 31 6.15 1.54 -8.02
CA PHE A 31 4.70 1.45 -7.85
C PHE A 31 4.20 2.44 -6.79
N VAL A 32 4.84 2.49 -5.62
CA VAL A 32 4.44 3.41 -4.55
C VAL A 32 4.62 4.86 -4.99
N LYS A 33 5.75 5.22 -5.61
CA LYS A 33 5.98 6.59 -6.11
C LYS A 33 4.92 7.05 -7.11
N LYS A 34 4.54 6.20 -8.06
CA LYS A 34 3.55 6.55 -9.10
C LYS A 34 2.11 6.56 -8.57
N ASN A 35 1.76 5.65 -7.66
CA ASN A 35 0.37 5.42 -7.27
C ASN A 35 -0.04 6.01 -5.92
N TYR A 36 0.89 6.34 -5.03
CA TYR A 36 0.58 6.82 -3.68
C TYR A 36 -0.26 8.09 -3.69
N GLY A 37 0.08 9.07 -4.54
CA GLY A 37 -0.67 10.32 -4.67
C GLY A 37 -2.13 10.08 -5.06
N ASP A 38 -2.36 9.26 -6.08
CA ASP A 38 -3.70 8.92 -6.56
C ASP A 38 -4.54 8.15 -5.52
N ILE A 39 -3.92 7.18 -4.82
CA ILE A 39 -4.59 6.36 -3.82
C ILE A 39 -5.01 7.22 -2.63
N LYS A 40 -4.11 8.10 -2.15
CA LYS A 40 -4.37 8.99 -1.02
C LYS A 40 -5.40 10.07 -1.35
N THR A 41 -5.35 10.62 -2.56
CA THR A 41 -6.30 11.64 -3.02
C THR A 41 -7.72 11.07 -3.14
N ARG A 42 -7.85 9.82 -3.61
CA ARG A 42 -9.14 9.14 -3.77
C ARG A 42 -9.67 8.53 -2.47
N ASN A 43 -8.81 8.27 -1.49
CA ASN A 43 -9.17 7.66 -0.20
C ASN A 43 -8.47 8.39 0.95
N PRO A 44 -8.92 9.60 1.32
CA PRO A 44 -8.29 10.40 2.38
C PRO A 44 -8.37 9.73 3.76
N THR A 45 -9.35 8.83 3.96
CA THR A 45 -9.57 8.10 5.22
C THR A 45 -8.80 6.79 5.31
N LEU A 46 -8.17 6.33 4.21
CA LEU A 46 -7.44 5.07 4.17
C LEU A 46 -5.97 5.29 4.58
N PRO A 47 -5.54 4.80 5.76
CA PRO A 47 -4.12 4.83 6.12
C PRO A 47 -3.30 3.93 5.18
N VAL A 48 -2.44 4.58 4.40
CA VAL A 48 -1.41 3.94 3.58
C VAL A 48 -0.05 4.12 4.26
N LEU A 49 0.47 3.04 4.84
CA LEU A 49 1.74 3.00 5.54
C LEU A 49 2.86 2.50 4.61
N ILE A 50 3.96 3.23 4.59
CA ILE A 50 5.17 2.82 3.87
C ILE A 50 6.24 2.53 4.92
N ARG A 51 6.76 1.29 4.92
CA ARG A 51 7.81 0.84 5.84
C ARG A 51 9.00 0.37 5.02
N GLU A 52 10.07 1.15 5.09
CA GLU A 52 11.32 0.85 4.40
C GLU A 52 12.25 0.08 5.36
N CYS A 53 12.67 -1.13 5.00
CA CYS A 53 13.59 -1.95 5.81
C CYS A 53 14.70 -2.54 4.93
N SER A 54 15.93 -2.59 5.41
CA SER A 54 17.06 -3.20 4.68
C SER A 54 16.97 -4.73 4.69
N GLY A 55 17.19 -5.37 3.54
CA GLY A 55 17.28 -6.83 3.44
C GLY A 55 15.95 -7.59 3.46
N VAL A 56 14.80 -6.89 3.41
CA VAL A 56 13.48 -7.53 3.34
C VAL A 56 13.01 -7.70 1.89
N GLN A 57 12.30 -8.79 1.63
CA GLN A 57 11.57 -8.94 0.38
C GLN A 57 10.38 -7.95 0.33
N PRO A 58 10.04 -7.43 -0.86
CA PRO A 58 8.88 -6.56 -1.00
C PRO A 58 7.59 -7.31 -0.65
N GLN A 59 6.83 -6.81 0.32
CA GLN A 59 5.57 -7.38 0.76
C GLN A 59 4.48 -6.30 0.83
N LEU A 60 3.25 -6.71 0.54
CA LEU A 60 2.05 -5.88 0.66
C LEU A 60 1.12 -6.51 1.68
N TRP A 61 0.78 -5.73 2.69
CA TRP A 61 -0.17 -6.11 3.72
C TRP A 61 -1.42 -5.25 3.56
N ALA A 62 -2.58 -5.88 3.59
CA ALA A 62 -3.86 -5.19 3.59
C ALA A 62 -4.69 -5.72 4.76
N ARG A 63 -5.16 -4.81 5.60
CA ARG A 63 -6.10 -5.13 6.67
C ARG A 63 -7.50 -4.82 6.17
N TYR A 64 -8.35 -5.83 6.21
CA TYR A 64 -9.78 -5.70 5.92
C TYR A 64 -10.53 -5.53 7.24
N ASP A 65 -11.72 -4.93 7.18
CA ASP A 65 -12.65 -5.01 8.30
C ASP A 65 -13.17 -6.44 8.36
N GLU A 66 -12.95 -7.15 9.46
CA GLU A 66 -13.80 -8.29 9.77
C GLU A 66 -15.14 -7.70 10.19
N GLU A 67 -16.15 -7.77 9.32
CA GLU A 67 -17.53 -7.78 9.79
C GLU A 67 -17.65 -9.01 10.71
N ARG A 68 -17.46 -8.79 12.01
CA ARG A 68 -17.93 -9.72 13.02
C ARG A 68 -19.46 -9.67 12.99
N GLY A 69 -20.05 -10.65 12.32
CA GLY A 69 -21.40 -11.20 12.60
C GLY A 69 -22.57 -10.26 12.36
#